data_AF-A0AAU0QJX5-F1
#
_entry.id   AF-A0AAU0QJX5-F1
#
_cell.length_a   1.000
_cell.length_b   1.000
_cell.length_c   1.000
_cell.angle_alpha   90.00
_cell.angle_beta   90.00
_cell.angle_gamma   90.00
#
_symmetry.space_group_name_H-M   'P 1'
#
loop_
_entity.id
_entity.type
_entity.pdbx_description
1 polymer ?
#
loop_
_entity_poly.entity_id
_entity_poly.type
_entity_poly.pdbx_seq_one_letter_code
_entity_poly.pdbx_strand_id
1 'polypeptide(L)'
;MLRTRHNIGALNCLNTQKALMFYYRASIKELIDEMSHDYMSYNSLPHRYQIKIDSLISKCVVYTEKVWTISVAIAVTVFPFVAVITTLYSHIFDEMPKRYMVHDINNPFAEPEERFESPFYEIVFAFMTGSIIVWIVNYSSFDALFGILTNHAC
;
A
#
# COMPACT_ATOMS: atom_id res chain seq x y z
N MET A 1 -27.82 0.32 12.07
CA MET A 1 -27.56 -0.41 10.79
C MET A 1 -26.77 0.47 9.80
N LEU A 2 -25.58 0.99 10.19
CA LEU A 2 -24.82 1.99 9.40
C LEU A 2 -23.28 1.81 9.40
N ARG A 3 -22.75 0.68 9.91
CA ARG A 3 -21.29 0.54 10.17
C ARG A 3 -20.50 -0.21 9.09
N THR A 4 -21.14 -0.76 8.05
CA THR A 4 -20.47 -1.52 6.98
C THR A 4 -19.94 -0.68 5.81
N ARG A 5 -20.21 0.63 5.77
CA ARG A 5 -19.79 1.49 4.64
C ARG A 5 -18.31 1.88 4.65
N HIS A 6 -17.58 1.74 5.75
CA HIS A 6 -16.18 2.19 5.81
C HIS A 6 -15.18 1.22 5.15
N ASN A 7 -15.43 -0.09 5.20
CA ASN A 7 -14.50 -1.08 4.61
C ASN A 7 -14.69 -1.27 3.08
N ILE A 8 -15.82 -0.82 2.53
CA ILE A 8 -16.08 -0.87 1.08
C ILE A 8 -15.23 0.16 0.32
N GLY A 9 -14.89 1.29 0.95
CA GLY A 9 -14.14 2.37 0.31
C GLY A 9 -12.74 1.97 -0.15
N ALA A 10 -11.97 1.29 0.71
CA ALA A 10 -10.61 0.88 0.39
C ALA A 10 -10.55 -0.20 -0.71
N LEU A 11 -11.45 -1.19 -0.64
CA LEU A 11 -11.53 -2.23 -1.67
C LEU A 11 -12.00 -1.68 -3.03
N ASN A 12 -12.96 -0.76 -3.01
CA ASN A 12 -13.40 -0.06 -4.22
C ASN A 12 -12.26 0.77 -4.81
N CYS A 13 -11.50 1.47 -3.98
CA CYS A 13 -10.33 2.26 -4.41
C CYS A 13 -9.31 1.38 -5.13
N LEU A 14 -8.96 0.23 -4.56
CA LEU A 14 -8.00 -0.71 -5.16
C LEU A 14 -8.50 -1.27 -6.49
N ASN A 15 -9.78 -1.63 -6.58
CA ASN A 15 -10.37 -2.10 -7.82
C ASN A 15 -10.40 -1.01 -8.90
N THR A 16 -10.67 0.25 -8.50
CA THR A 16 -10.62 1.38 -9.43
C THR A 16 -9.21 1.68 -9.92
N GLN A 17 -8.18 1.63 -9.05
CA GLN A 17 -6.79 1.83 -9.46
C GLN A 17 -6.35 0.77 -10.48
N LYS A 18 -6.67 -0.50 -10.22
CA LYS A 18 -6.37 -1.59 -11.17
C LYS A 18 -7.10 -1.43 -12.50
N ALA A 19 -8.38 -1.04 -12.46
CA ALA A 19 -9.16 -0.79 -13.67
C ALA A 19 -8.59 0.38 -14.48
N LEU A 20 -8.20 1.48 -13.82
CA LEU A 20 -7.54 2.62 -14.45
C LEU A 20 -6.21 2.22 -15.10
N MET A 21 -5.37 1.47 -14.38
CA MET A 21 -4.11 0.96 -14.92
C MET A 21 -4.29 0.08 -16.14
N PHE A 22 -5.30 -0.79 -16.11
CA PHE A 22 -5.61 -1.65 -17.25
C PHE A 22 -6.15 -0.84 -18.44
N TYR A 23 -7.01 0.13 -18.18
CA TYR A 23 -7.62 0.98 -19.21
C TYR A 23 -6.57 1.88 -19.90
N TYR A 24 -5.71 2.53 -19.12
CA TYR A 24 -4.68 3.47 -19.61
C TYR A 24 -3.34 2.80 -19.93
N ARG A 25 -3.25 1.47 -19.92
CA ARG A 25 -1.98 0.74 -20.07
C ARG A 25 -1.17 1.15 -21.31
N ALA A 26 -1.85 1.47 -22.42
CA ALA A 26 -1.19 1.86 -23.66
C ALA A 26 -0.53 3.24 -23.53
N SER A 27 -1.29 4.23 -23.06
CA SER A 27 -0.78 5.59 -22.81
C SER A 27 0.32 5.61 -21.76
N ILE A 28 0.18 4.82 -20.69
CA ILE A 28 1.22 4.69 -19.66
C ILE A 28 2.51 4.11 -20.25
N LYS A 29 2.38 3.11 -21.14
CA LYS A 29 3.53 2.54 -21.85
C LYS A 29 4.21 3.59 -22.73
N GLU A 30 3.46 4.39 -23.47
CA GLU A 30 4.01 5.47 -24.29
C GLU A 30 4.82 6.47 -23.45
N LEU A 31 4.30 6.88 -22.29
CA LEU A 31 5.01 7.77 -21.36
C LEU A 31 6.31 7.14 -20.82
N ILE A 32 6.29 5.84 -20.49
CA ILE A 32 7.49 5.13 -20.03
C ILE A 32 8.53 5.04 -21.15
N ASP A 33 8.09 4.76 -22.39
CA ASP A 33 8.96 4.66 -23.55
C ASP A 33 9.58 6.04 -23.89
N GLU A 34 8.80 7.12 -23.79
CA GLU A 34 9.27 8.51 -23.95
C GLU A 34 10.30 8.89 -22.89
N MET A 35 10.00 8.65 -21.61
CA MET A 35 10.94 8.88 -20.51
C MET A 35 12.25 8.09 -20.70
N SER A 36 12.16 6.83 -21.16
CA SER A 36 13.33 6.00 -21.44
C SER A 36 14.16 6.58 -22.59
N HIS A 37 13.51 7.07 -23.63
CA HIS A 37 14.17 7.75 -24.74
C HIS A 37 14.89 9.03 -24.30
N ASP A 38 14.26 9.83 -23.45
CA ASP A 38 14.87 11.04 -22.87
C ASP A 38 16.12 10.70 -22.07
N TYR A 39 16.05 9.69 -21.19
CA TYR A 39 17.21 9.22 -20.43
C TYR A 39 18.34 8.72 -21.33
N MET A 40 18.03 8.03 -22.44
CA MET A 40 19.04 7.61 -23.40
C MET A 40 19.71 8.82 -24.09
N SER A 41 18.94 9.86 -24.41
CA SER A 41 19.45 11.07 -25.06
C SER A 41 20.49 11.80 -24.21
N TYR A 42 20.38 11.72 -22.88
CA TYR A 42 21.29 12.37 -21.94
C TYR A 42 22.73 11.85 -22.02
N ASN A 43 22.94 10.63 -22.52
CA ASN A 43 24.28 10.09 -22.76
C ASN A 43 25.08 10.89 -23.80
N SER A 44 24.40 11.64 -24.67
CA SER A 44 25.05 12.50 -25.67
C SER A 44 25.44 13.88 -25.12
N LEU A 45 24.99 14.24 -23.92
CA LEU A 45 25.28 15.55 -23.33
C LEU A 45 26.71 15.63 -22.78
N PRO A 46 27.30 16.84 -22.65
CA PRO A 46 28.59 17.00 -21.99
C PRO A 46 28.58 16.47 -20.55
N HIS A 47 29.69 15.87 -20.12
CA HIS A 47 29.82 15.15 -18.83
C HIS A 47 29.32 15.95 -17.61
N ARG A 48 29.50 17.27 -17.59
CA ARG A 48 29.00 18.15 -16.51
C ARG A 48 27.48 18.08 -16.33
N TYR A 49 26.73 17.90 -17.40
CA TYR A 49 25.27 17.79 -17.37
C TYR A 49 24.82 16.38 -16.98
N GLN A 50 25.54 15.35 -17.44
CA GLN A 50 25.27 13.96 -17.06
C GLN A 50 25.30 13.77 -15.53
N ILE A 51 26.33 14.27 -14.85
CA ILE A 51 26.44 14.18 -13.38
C ILE A 51 25.23 14.79 -12.67
N LYS A 52 24.71 15.92 -13.17
CA LYS A 52 23.55 16.57 -12.57
C LYS A 52 22.28 15.75 -12.76
N ILE A 53 22.10 15.20 -13.96
CA ILE A 53 20.96 14.36 -14.33
C ILE A 53 20.99 13.06 -13.52
N ASP A 54 22.14 12.40 -13.41
CA ASP A 54 22.30 11.17 -12.61
C ASP A 54 21.94 11.42 -11.14
N SER A 55 22.36 12.56 -10.59
CA SER A 55 21.99 12.96 -9.23
C SER A 55 20.48 13.17 -9.08
N LEU A 56 19.82 13.76 -10.07
CA LEU A 56 18.39 14.00 -10.08
C LEU A 56 17.60 12.69 -10.17
N ILE A 57 17.96 11.82 -11.11
CA ILE A 57 17.36 10.49 -11.30
C ILE A 57 17.50 9.68 -10.02
N SER A 58 18.71 9.62 -9.45
CA SER A 58 18.97 8.89 -8.21
C SER A 58 18.12 9.40 -7.05
N LYS A 59 17.98 10.72 -6.91
CA LYS A 59 17.09 11.32 -5.90
C LYS A 59 15.62 10.99 -6.17
N CYS A 60 15.17 11.08 -7.42
CA CYS A 60 13.79 10.77 -7.79
C CYS A 60 13.45 9.30 -7.46
N VAL A 61 14.30 8.36 -7.84
CA VAL A 61 14.12 6.93 -7.50
C VAL A 61 14.12 6.71 -5.99
N VAL A 62 15.07 7.30 -5.26
CA VAL A 62 15.17 7.12 -3.80
C VAL A 62 13.96 7.70 -3.07
N TYR A 63 13.54 8.92 -3.39
CA TYR A 63 12.39 9.54 -2.73
C TYR A 63 11.06 8.92 -3.17
N THR A 64 10.85 8.75 -4.47
CA THR A 64 9.56 8.32 -4.99
C THR A 64 9.33 6.82 -4.82
N GLU A 65 10.35 5.96 -4.93
CA GLU A 65 10.15 4.53 -4.72
C GLU A 65 10.37 4.15 -3.25
N LYS A 66 11.52 4.48 -2.67
CA LYS A 66 11.89 3.93 -1.35
C LYS A 66 11.12 4.61 -0.23
N VAL A 67 11.15 5.94 -0.17
CA VAL A 67 10.48 6.68 0.92
C VAL A 67 8.98 6.47 0.84
N TRP A 68 8.38 6.58 -0.35
CA TRP A 68 6.95 6.33 -0.53
C TRP A 68 6.55 4.90 -0.14
N THR A 69 7.26 3.88 -0.63
CA THR A 69 6.94 2.48 -0.30
C THR A 69 7.03 2.23 1.19
N ILE A 70 8.04 2.80 1.88
CA ILE A 70 8.17 2.71 3.33
C ILE A 70 7.00 3.41 4.03
N SER A 71 6.62 4.61 3.60
CA SER A 71 5.48 5.34 4.17
C SER A 71 4.17 4.55 4.02
N VAL A 72 3.91 3.98 2.84
CA VAL A 72 2.75 3.12 2.58
C VAL A 72 2.82 1.89 3.49
N ALA A 73 3.96 1.19 3.55
CA ALA A 73 4.14 0.01 4.36
C ALA A 73 3.90 0.28 5.86
N ILE A 74 4.41 1.39 6.37
CA ILE A 74 4.14 1.82 7.75
C ILE A 74 2.64 2.04 7.93
N ALA A 75 2.01 2.85 7.08
CA ALA A 75 0.60 3.21 7.20
C ALA A 75 -0.34 1.99 7.22
N VAL A 76 -0.12 1.00 6.35
CA VAL A 76 -0.95 -0.22 6.31
C VAL A 76 -0.64 -1.20 7.44
N THR A 77 0.59 -1.21 7.95
CA THR A 77 1.02 -2.11 9.03
C THR A 77 0.59 -1.60 10.41
N VAL A 78 0.24 -0.32 10.56
CA VAL A 78 -0.31 0.21 11.83
C VAL A 78 -1.50 -0.62 12.31
N PHE A 79 -2.41 -1.01 11.42
CA PHE A 79 -3.63 -1.73 11.80
C PHE A 79 -3.37 -3.10 12.45
N PRO A 80 -2.65 -4.06 11.81
CA PRO A 80 -2.36 -5.34 12.47
C PRO A 80 -1.44 -5.16 13.68
N PHE A 81 -0.52 -4.20 13.65
CA PHE A 81 0.41 -3.96 14.76
C PHE A 81 -0.33 -3.50 16.01
N VAL A 82 -1.28 -2.56 15.86
CA VAL A 82 -2.16 -2.13 16.96
C VAL A 82 -3.02 -3.29 17.46
N ALA A 83 -3.55 -4.13 16.58
CA ALA A 83 -4.34 -5.32 16.96
C ALA A 83 -3.51 -6.29 17.83
N VAL A 84 -2.27 -6.55 17.43
CA VAL A 84 -1.35 -7.43 18.17
C VAL A 84 -0.97 -6.82 19.51
N ILE A 85 -0.56 -5.55 19.54
CA ILE A 85 -0.16 -4.88 20.79
C ILE A 85 -1.31 -4.84 21.79
N THR A 86 -2.51 -4.46 21.35
CA THR A 86 -3.67 -4.36 22.25
C THR A 86 -4.10 -5.74 22.76
N THR A 87 -4.05 -6.77 21.92
CA THR A 87 -4.31 -8.16 22.34
C THR A 87 -3.27 -8.64 23.35
N LEU A 88 -1.98 -8.41 23.10
CA LEU A 88 -0.91 -8.79 24.03
C LEU A 88 -1.02 -8.03 25.35
N TYR A 89 -1.29 -6.73 25.30
CA TYR A 89 -1.48 -5.91 26.49
C TYR A 89 -2.63 -6.44 27.35
N SER A 90 -3.79 -6.72 26.74
CA SER A 90 -4.94 -7.27 27.46
C SER A 90 -4.64 -8.64 28.08
N HIS A 91 -3.88 -9.50 27.38
CA HIS A 91 -3.47 -10.79 27.93
C HIS A 91 -2.52 -10.69 29.13
N ILE A 92 -1.72 -9.63 29.22
CA ILE A 92 -0.72 -9.46 30.28
C ILE A 92 -1.32 -8.72 31.49
N PHE A 93 -2.20 -7.75 31.26
CA PHE A 93 -2.61 -6.79 32.28
C PHE A 93 -4.08 -6.86 32.70
N ASP A 94 -4.98 -7.47 31.91
CA ASP A 94 -6.41 -7.51 32.26
C ASP A 94 -6.77 -8.79 33.02
N GLU A 95 -7.67 -8.67 34.01
CA GLU A 95 -8.21 -9.81 34.77
C GLU A 95 -9.04 -10.78 33.89
N MET A 96 -9.65 -10.25 32.82
CA MET A 96 -10.37 -11.01 31.81
C MET A 96 -9.77 -10.69 30.43
N PRO A 97 -8.84 -11.51 29.93
CA PRO A 97 -8.11 -11.23 28.70
C PRO A 97 -9.04 -11.23 27.49
N LYS A 98 -8.86 -10.24 26.60
CA LYS A 98 -9.65 -10.09 25.38
C LYS A 98 -8.76 -9.98 24.14
N ARG A 99 -9.28 -10.47 23.01
CA ARG A 99 -8.67 -10.35 21.69
C ARG A 99 -9.22 -9.12 20.97
N TYR A 100 -8.36 -8.38 20.29
CA TYR A 100 -8.72 -7.15 19.60
C TYR A 100 -8.51 -7.28 18.10
N MET A 101 -9.57 -7.03 17.32
CA MET A 101 -9.49 -6.85 15.88
C MET A 101 -9.76 -5.38 15.54
N VAL A 102 -8.80 -4.74 14.88
CA VAL A 102 -8.95 -3.33 14.47
C VAL A 102 -9.98 -3.18 13.34
N HIS A 103 -10.13 -4.21 12.50
CA HIS A 103 -11.21 -4.27 11.53
C HIS A 103 -12.38 -5.06 12.09
N ASP A 104 -13.50 -4.38 12.31
CA ASP A 104 -14.74 -4.94 12.85
C ASP A 104 -15.42 -5.81 11.76
N ILE A 105 -14.94 -7.05 11.58
CA ILE A 105 -15.49 -8.04 10.66
C ILE A 105 -16.46 -8.92 11.45
N ASN A 106 -17.74 -8.87 11.09
CA ASN A 106 -18.75 -9.71 11.71
C ASN A 106 -18.78 -11.08 11.03
N ASN A 107 -18.82 -12.15 11.83
CA ASN A 107 -19.14 -13.48 11.33
C ASN A 107 -20.65 -13.54 11.08
N PRO A 108 -21.14 -13.74 9.85
CA PRO A 108 -22.58 -13.80 9.58
C PRO A 108 -23.24 -15.08 10.09
N PHE A 109 -22.46 -16.07 10.53
CA PHE A 109 -22.93 -17.39 10.95
C PHE A 109 -22.83 -17.65 12.46
N ALA A 110 -22.36 -16.68 13.26
CA ALA A 110 -22.18 -16.83 14.69
C ALA A 110 -22.54 -15.53 15.43
N GLU A 111 -22.74 -15.62 16.75
CA GLU A 111 -22.97 -14.43 17.56
C GLU A 111 -21.73 -13.51 17.55
N PRO A 112 -21.90 -12.17 17.64
CA PRO A 112 -20.80 -11.22 17.45
C PRO A 112 -19.60 -11.38 18.39
N GLU A 113 -19.81 -11.97 19.57
CA GLU A 113 -18.74 -12.21 20.55
C GLU A 113 -18.02 -13.55 20.33
N GLU A 114 -18.68 -14.54 19.70
CA GLU A 114 -18.09 -15.87 19.40
C GLU A 114 -17.00 -15.82 18.33
N ARG A 115 -16.90 -14.70 17.59
CA ARG A 115 -15.84 -14.49 16.58
C ARG A 115 -14.43 -14.44 17.17
N PHE A 116 -14.30 -14.17 18.47
CA PHE A 116 -13.01 -14.11 19.18
C PHE A 116 -12.60 -15.45 19.80
N GLU A 117 -13.57 -16.30 20.10
CA GLU A 117 -13.41 -17.62 20.73
C GLU A 117 -13.22 -18.77 19.71
N SER A 118 -13.45 -18.49 18.43
CA SER A 118 -13.38 -19.46 17.34
C SER A 118 -12.13 -19.27 16.47
N PRO A 119 -11.68 -20.31 15.72
CA PRO A 119 -10.57 -20.20 14.76
C PRO A 119 -10.81 -19.16 13.65
N PHE A 120 -12.02 -18.62 13.57
CA PHE A 120 -12.37 -17.50 12.72
C PHE A 120 -11.47 -16.29 12.97
N TYR A 121 -11.10 -16.02 14.23
CA TYR A 121 -10.22 -14.92 14.58
C TYR A 121 -8.86 -15.05 13.86
N GLU A 122 -8.19 -16.19 14.02
CA GLU A 122 -6.87 -16.43 13.45
C GLU A 122 -6.91 -16.44 11.92
N ILE A 123 -7.97 -17.02 11.32
CA ILE A 123 -8.16 -17.05 9.85
C ILE A 123 -8.33 -15.63 9.30
N VAL A 124 -9.20 -14.82 9.90
CA VAL A 124 -9.44 -13.44 9.46
C VAL A 124 -8.18 -12.60 9.68
N PHE A 125 -7.48 -12.77 10.80
CA PHE A 125 -6.21 -12.09 11.05
C PHE A 125 -5.16 -12.44 10.00
N ALA A 126 -4.99 -13.72 9.66
CA ALA A 126 -4.07 -14.17 8.62
C ALA A 126 -4.44 -13.62 7.24
N PHE A 127 -5.74 -13.64 6.89
CA PHE A 127 -6.25 -13.09 5.64
C PHE A 127 -5.98 -11.57 5.52
N MET A 128 -6.26 -10.82 6.58
CA MET A 128 -6.02 -9.38 6.62
C MET A 128 -4.52 -9.06 6.53
N THR A 129 -3.68 -9.82 7.24
CA THR A 129 -2.22 -9.68 7.18
C THR A 129 -1.68 -9.98 5.78
N GLY A 130 -2.18 -11.04 5.13
CA GLY A 130 -1.81 -11.35 3.73
C GLY A 130 -2.27 -10.26 2.75
N SER A 131 -3.45 -9.67 2.98
CA SER A 131 -4.00 -8.60 2.14
C SER A 131 -3.16 -7.32 2.18
N ILE A 132 -2.44 -7.07 3.28
CA ILE A 132 -1.53 -5.93 3.41
C ILE A 132 -0.40 -5.98 2.38
N ILE A 133 0.18 -7.16 2.13
CA ILE A 133 1.25 -7.32 1.14
C ILE A 133 0.74 -6.90 -0.25
N VAL A 134 -0.48 -7.34 -0.60
CA VAL A 134 -1.14 -6.96 -1.84
C VAL A 134 -1.38 -5.45 -1.90
N TRP A 135 -1.77 -4.82 -0.80
CA TRP A 135 -1.96 -3.37 -0.73
C TRP A 135 -0.65 -2.61 -0.92
N ILE A 136 0.42 -3.02 -0.24
CA ILE A 136 1.75 -2.39 -0.39
C ILE A 136 2.15 -2.39 -1.86
N VAL A 137 2.09 -3.55 -2.54
CA VAL A 137 2.48 -3.66 -3.95
C VAL A 137 1.61 -2.77 -4.85
N ASN A 138 0.29 -2.70 -4.61
CA ASN A 138 -0.59 -1.89 -5.45
C ASN A 138 -0.32 -0.39 -5.28
N TYR A 139 -0.28 0.10 -4.04
CA TYR A 139 -0.04 1.51 -3.75
C TYR A 139 1.38 1.95 -4.06
N SER A 140 2.37 1.08 -3.87
CA SER A 140 3.76 1.40 -4.21
C SER A 140 3.99 1.45 -5.72
N SER A 141 3.27 0.65 -6.52
CA SER A 141 3.51 0.61 -7.97
C SER A 141 2.88 1.79 -8.70
N PHE A 142 1.58 2.05 -8.46
CA PHE A 142 0.86 3.08 -9.22
C PHE A 142 1.26 4.49 -8.81
N ASP A 143 1.24 4.78 -7.50
CA ASP A 143 1.49 6.13 -7.00
C ASP A 143 2.98 6.52 -7.18
N ALA A 144 3.91 5.55 -7.07
CA ALA A 144 5.32 5.83 -7.36
C ALA A 144 5.55 6.10 -8.86
N LEU A 145 4.90 5.34 -9.75
CA LEU A 145 4.97 5.62 -11.19
C LEU A 145 4.46 7.02 -11.51
N PHE A 146 3.33 7.43 -10.93
CA PHE A 146 2.80 8.79 -11.07
C PHE A 146 3.79 9.85 -10.58
N GLY A 147 4.41 9.63 -9.42
CA GLY A 147 5.43 10.54 -8.88
C GLY A 147 6.68 10.64 -9.75
N ILE A 148 7.15 9.52 -10.32
CA ILE A 148 8.31 9.50 -11.22
C ILE A 148 8.01 10.25 -12.51
N LEU A 149 6.85 9.99 -13.13
CA LEU A 149 6.46 10.67 -14.36
C LEU A 149 6.29 12.18 -14.16
N THR A 150 5.71 12.59 -13.03
CA THR A 150 5.54 14.02 -12.70
C THR A 150 6.88 14.70 -12.47
N ASN A 151 7.80 14.05 -11.75
CA ASN A 151 9.15 14.56 -11.54
C ASN A 151 10.01 14.56 -12.82
N HIS A 152 9.76 13.65 -13.77
CA HIS A 152 10.42 13.67 -15.07
C HIS A 152 9.94 14.86 -15.92
N ALA A 153 8.65 15.17 -15.85
CA ALA A 153 8.05 16.26 -16.61
C ALA A 153 8.38 17.68 -16.09
N CYS A 154 8.90 17.81 -14.86
CA CYS A 154 9.16 19.08 -14.17
C CYS A 154 10.65 19.34 -14.00
#